data_AF-A0A1H1AM45-F1
#
_entry.id   AF-A0A1H1AM45-F1
#
_cell.length_a   1.000
_cell.length_b   1.000
_cell.length_c   1.000
_cell.angle_alpha   90.00
_cell.angle_beta   90.00
_cell.angle_gamma   90.00
#
_symmetry.space_group_name_H-M   'P 1'
#
loop_
_entity.id
_entity.type
_entity.pdbx_description
1 polymer ?
#
loop_
_entity_poly.entity_id
_entity_poly.type
_entity_poly.pdbx_seq_one_letter_code
_entity_poly.pdbx_strand_id
1 'polypeptide(L)'
;MFKVSLINSFLCLLAKYLIFFFILAFIEDRFKDAVINNAETSSEMFRLSLNYILYILIYLIPLILVFFLPLYFILKIKKGIYFILCIVLFFMVEYSAYTYFYAPSDKTLGIYNIIIGIIVLGIFFHKAIRSKFISTEN
;
A
#
# COMPACT_ATOMS: atom_id res chain seq x y z
N MET A 1 2.99 -12.21 -13.57
CA MET A 1 1.98 -11.18 -13.84
C MET A 1 0.60 -11.76 -13.61
N PHE A 2 -0.24 -11.06 -12.86
CA PHE A 2 -1.44 -11.64 -12.30
C PHE A 2 -2.69 -11.34 -13.14
N LYS A 3 -3.60 -12.31 -13.22
CA LYS A 3 -4.96 -12.09 -13.72
C LYS A 3 -5.74 -11.28 -12.70
N VAL A 4 -6.72 -10.48 -13.13
CA VAL A 4 -7.59 -9.75 -12.19
C VAL A 4 -8.46 -10.77 -11.44
N SER A 5 -8.17 -10.96 -10.15
CA SER A 5 -8.91 -11.82 -9.23
C SER A 5 -8.87 -11.20 -7.83
N LEU A 6 -9.82 -11.56 -6.96
CA LEU A 6 -9.87 -11.05 -5.59
C LEU A 6 -8.57 -11.35 -4.83
N ILE A 7 -8.06 -12.59 -4.97
CA ILE A 7 -6.80 -13.03 -4.35
C ILE A 7 -5.64 -12.17 -4.83
N ASN A 8 -5.54 -11.90 -6.14
CA ASN A 8 -4.43 -11.11 -6.66
C ASN A 8 -4.53 -9.62 -6.27
N SER A 9 -5.75 -9.08 -6.15
CA SER A 9 -5.97 -7.73 -5.62
C SER A 9 -5.57 -7.64 -4.14
N PHE A 10 -5.92 -8.65 -3.33
CA PHE A 10 -5.47 -8.77 -1.95
C PHE A 10 -3.93 -8.85 -1.86
N LEU A 11 -3.30 -9.75 -2.62
CA LEU A 11 -1.84 -9.90 -2.64
C LEU A 11 -1.12 -8.63 -3.11
N CYS A 12 -1.69 -7.90 -4.06
CA CYS A 12 -1.15 -6.62 -4.52
C CYS A 12 -1.14 -5.57 -3.40
N LEU A 13 -2.23 -5.45 -2.62
CA LEU A 13 -2.27 -4.53 -1.48
C LEU A 13 -1.39 -5.00 -0.33
N LEU A 14 -1.33 -6.30 -0.07
CA LEU A 14 -0.42 -6.87 0.92
C LEU A 14 1.03 -6.51 0.59
N ALA A 15 1.48 -6.78 -0.64
CA ALA A 15 2.82 -6.44 -1.08
C ALA A 15 3.08 -4.93 -1.00
N LYS A 16 2.11 -4.11 -1.45
CA LYS A 16 2.20 -2.65 -1.37
C LYS A 16 2.43 -2.18 0.06
N TYR A 17 1.56 -2.56 0.99
CA TYR A 17 1.65 -2.05 2.36
C TYR A 17 2.87 -2.60 3.09
N LEU A 18 3.28 -3.85 2.83
CA LEU A 18 4.55 -4.36 3.38
C LEU A 18 5.75 -3.52 2.90
N ILE A 19 5.83 -3.19 1.61
CA ILE A 19 6.90 -2.34 1.07
C ILE A 19 6.81 -0.93 1.68
N PHE A 20 5.62 -0.36 1.75
CA PHE A 20 5.39 0.97 2.33
C PHE A 20 5.83 1.04 3.80
N PHE A 21 5.37 0.13 4.65
CA PHE A 21 5.73 0.12 6.07
C PHE A 21 7.19 -0.24 6.30
N PHE A 22 7.78 -1.08 5.44
CA PHE A 22 9.22 -1.33 5.48
C PHE A 22 10.00 -0.04 5.22
N ILE A 23 9.68 0.71 4.16
CA ILE A 23 10.33 2.00 3.88
C ILE A 23 10.09 2.99 5.02
N LEU A 24 8.85 3.06 5.53
CA LEU A 24 8.49 3.94 6.64
C LEU A 24 9.32 3.67 7.90
N ALA A 25 9.70 2.42 8.16
CA ALA A 25 10.53 2.07 9.30
C ALA A 25 11.90 2.77 9.28
N PHE A 26 12.42 3.12 8.10
CA PHE A 26 13.71 3.80 7.95
C PHE A 26 13.59 5.31 7.69
N ILE A 27 12.39 5.82 7.40
CA ILE A 27 12.15 7.26 7.29
C ILE A 27 12.19 7.86 8.70
N GLU A 28 12.91 8.99 8.84
CA GLU A 28 13.04 9.73 10.11
C GLU A 28 13.52 8.86 11.28
N ASP A 29 14.36 7.85 11.02
CA ASP A 29 14.91 6.98 12.06
C ASP A 29 13.86 6.27 12.94
N ARG A 30 12.60 6.13 12.48
CA ARG A 30 11.49 5.57 13.28
C ARG A 30 11.80 4.21 13.92
N PHE A 31 12.42 3.30 13.18
CA PHE A 31 12.82 2.00 13.72
C PHE A 31 13.93 2.15 14.75
N LYS A 32 14.91 3.02 14.51
CA LYS A 32 16.00 3.28 15.45
C LYS A 32 15.46 3.88 16.74
N ASP A 33 14.55 4.83 16.65
CA ASP A 33 13.92 5.47 17.80
C ASP A 33 13.00 4.51 18.56
N ALA A 34 12.25 3.66 17.86
CA ALA A 34 11.36 2.70 18.51
C ALA A 34 12.10 1.50 19.13
N VAL A 35 13.19 1.04 18.51
CA VAL A 35 13.85 -0.23 18.84
C VAL A 35 15.25 -0.02 19.38
N ILE A 36 16.14 0.61 18.61
CA ILE A 36 17.58 0.66 18.92
C ILE A 36 17.85 1.53 20.13
N ASN A 37 17.26 2.73 20.18
CA ASN A 37 17.49 3.70 21.25
C ASN A 37 16.82 3.29 22.57
N ASN A 38 15.86 2.36 22.53
CA ASN A 38 15.12 1.87 23.70
C ASN A 38 15.58 0.48 24.19
N ALA A 39 16.58 -0.14 23.53
CA ALA A 39 17.06 -1.47 23.90
C ALA A 39 18.34 -1.38 24.70
N GLU A 40 18.36 -1.93 25.91
CA GLU A 40 19.57 -2.01 26.73
C GLU A 40 20.36 -3.30 26.45
N THR A 41 19.69 -4.33 25.93
CA THR A 41 20.26 -5.66 25.66
C THR A 41 19.85 -6.20 24.29
N SER A 42 20.58 -7.18 23.78
CA SER A 42 20.24 -7.88 22.52
C SER A 42 18.89 -8.61 22.58
N SER A 43 18.53 -9.17 23.75
CA SER A 43 17.23 -9.81 23.96
C SER A 43 16.09 -8.79 23.88
N GLU A 44 16.28 -7.63 24.48
CA GLU A 44 15.30 -6.55 24.41
C GLU A 44 15.16 -5.97 23.00
N MET A 45 16.28 -5.79 22.28
CA MET A 45 16.26 -5.37 20.89
C MET A 45 15.44 -6.33 20.02
N PHE A 46 15.60 -7.64 20.22
CA PHE A 46 14.79 -8.64 19.51
C PHE A 46 13.31 -8.54 19.85
N ARG A 47 12.97 -8.41 21.14
CA ARG A 47 11.58 -8.23 21.61
C ARG A 47 10.94 -6.97 21.02
N LEU A 48 11.62 -5.83 21.06
CA LEU A 48 11.13 -4.56 20.52
C LEU A 48 10.97 -4.62 18.99
N SER A 49 11.91 -5.27 18.29
CA SER A 49 11.81 -5.50 16.84
C SER A 49 10.56 -6.32 16.48
N LEU A 50 10.32 -7.43 17.19
CA LEU A 50 9.12 -8.24 16.97
C LEU A 50 7.84 -7.46 17.25
N ASN A 51 7.79 -6.71 18.35
CA ASN A 51 6.64 -5.88 18.69
C ASN A 51 6.39 -4.82 17.61
N TYR A 52 7.43 -4.20 17.07
CA TYR A 52 7.32 -3.22 15.99
C TYR A 52 6.77 -3.84 14.70
N ILE A 53 7.25 -5.03 14.33
CA ILE A 53 6.73 -5.78 13.16
C ILE A 53 5.26 -6.16 13.38
N LEU A 54 4.91 -6.70 14.55
CA LEU A 54 3.53 -7.08 14.89
C LEU A 54 2.60 -5.87 14.87
N TYR A 55 3.04 -4.74 15.43
CA TYR A 55 2.33 -3.48 15.36
C TYR A 55 2.00 -3.13 13.91
N ILE A 56 3.01 -3.08 13.03
CA ILE A 56 2.82 -2.80 11.60
C ILE A 56 1.83 -3.77 10.95
N LEU A 57 1.96 -5.07 11.20
CA LEU A 57 1.08 -6.09 10.62
C LEU A 57 -0.39 -5.90 11.04
N ILE A 58 -0.65 -5.50 12.28
CA ILE A 58 -2.00 -5.22 12.77
C ILE A 58 -2.59 -4.01 12.04
N TYR A 59 -1.82 -2.93 11.84
CA TYR A 59 -2.28 -1.73 11.12
C TYR A 59 -2.54 -1.97 9.63
N LEU A 60 -1.85 -2.94 9.03
CA LEU A 60 -2.03 -3.31 7.64
C LEU A 60 -3.37 -4.02 7.38
N ILE A 61 -3.91 -4.75 8.36
CA ILE A 61 -5.19 -5.48 8.22
C ILE A 61 -6.37 -4.56 7.84
N PRO A 62 -6.72 -3.50 8.59
CA PRO A 62 -7.85 -2.66 8.26
C PRO A 62 -7.68 -1.94 6.92
N LEU A 63 -6.45 -1.53 6.58
CA LEU A 63 -6.15 -0.92 5.28
C LEU A 63 -6.47 -1.88 4.13
N ILE A 64 -5.98 -3.12 4.21
CA ILE A 64 -6.27 -4.12 3.17
C ILE A 64 -7.76 -4.41 3.10
N LEU A 65 -8.42 -4.65 4.24
CA LEU A 65 -9.85 -5.00 4.28
C LEU A 65 -10.73 -3.92 3.65
N VAL A 66 -10.40 -2.64 3.85
CA VAL A 66 -11.16 -1.52 3.26
C VAL A 66 -10.86 -1.37 1.77
N PHE A 67 -9.59 -1.47 1.35
CA PHE A 67 -9.18 -1.09 0.00
C PHE A 67 -9.15 -2.23 -1.02
N PHE A 68 -9.18 -3.52 -0.61
CA PHE A 68 -9.05 -4.62 -1.56
C PHE A 68 -10.25 -4.77 -2.50
N LEU A 69 -11.48 -4.60 -1.99
CA LEU A 69 -12.69 -4.68 -2.80
C LEU A 69 -12.78 -3.52 -3.82
N PRO A 70 -12.62 -2.24 -3.42
CA PRO A 70 -12.56 -1.14 -4.37
C PRO A 70 -11.52 -1.38 -5.47
N LEU A 71 -10.30 -1.78 -5.11
CA LEU A 71 -9.24 -2.03 -6.09
C LEU A 71 -9.63 -3.13 -7.08
N TYR A 72 -10.21 -4.23 -6.60
CA TYR A 72 -10.68 -5.32 -7.45
C TYR A 72 -11.72 -4.87 -8.48
N PHE A 73 -12.72 -4.09 -8.06
CA PHE A 73 -13.74 -3.57 -8.98
C PHE A 73 -13.16 -2.59 -9.99
N ILE A 74 -12.25 -1.71 -9.56
CA ILE A 74 -11.56 -0.77 -10.45
C ILE A 74 -10.77 -1.52 -11.53
N LEU A 75 -10.02 -2.56 -11.15
CA LEU A 75 -9.26 -3.39 -12.08
C LEU A 75 -10.15 -4.13 -13.10
N LYS A 76 -11.44 -4.34 -12.83
CA LYS A 76 -12.39 -4.95 -13.78
C LYS A 76 -12.96 -3.97 -14.81
N ILE A 77 -12.78 -2.66 -14.64
CA ILE A 77 -13.29 -1.66 -15.58
C ILE A 77 -12.63 -1.84 -16.96
N LYS A 78 -13.43 -2.01 -18.02
CA LYS A 78 -12.92 -2.24 -19.38
C LYS A 78 -12.41 -0.97 -20.05
N LYS A 79 -13.18 0.13 -19.95
CA LYS A 79 -12.83 1.40 -20.61
C LYS A 79 -11.69 2.12 -19.87
N GLY A 80 -10.62 2.43 -20.58
CA GLY A 80 -9.42 3.05 -20.01
C GLY A 80 -9.68 4.36 -19.26
N ILE A 81 -10.53 5.25 -19.80
CA ILE A 81 -10.82 6.55 -19.17
C ILE A 81 -11.48 6.40 -17.79
N TYR A 82 -12.49 5.52 -17.66
CA TYR A 82 -13.13 5.26 -16.37
C TYR A 82 -12.18 4.56 -15.39
N PHE A 83 -11.29 3.69 -15.90
CA PHE A 83 -10.26 3.09 -15.08
C PHE A 83 -9.31 4.14 -14.49
N ILE A 84 -8.83 5.10 -15.29
CA ILE A 84 -7.95 6.18 -14.83
C ILE A 84 -8.66 7.05 -13.77
N LEU A 85 -9.90 7.47 -14.03
CA LEU A 85 -10.65 8.29 -13.08
C LEU A 85 -10.84 7.57 -11.73
N CYS A 86 -11.23 6.30 -11.76
CA CYS A 86 -11.42 5.54 -10.54
C CYS A 86 -10.11 5.24 -9.80
N ILE A 87 -8.99 5.00 -10.50
CA ILE A 87 -7.71 4.74 -9.81
C ILE A 87 -7.14 6.01 -9.18
N VAL A 88 -7.33 7.18 -9.82
CA VAL A 88 -6.97 8.47 -9.22
C VAL A 88 -7.79 8.72 -7.97
N LEU A 89 -9.12 8.52 -8.04
CA LEU A 89 -10.00 8.66 -6.88
C LEU A 89 -9.62 7.68 -5.75
N PHE A 90 -9.29 6.43 -6.10
CA PHE A 90 -8.84 5.43 -5.15
C PHE A 90 -7.61 5.89 -4.36
N PHE A 91 -6.57 6.40 -5.06
CA PHE A 91 -5.38 6.91 -4.40
C PHE A 91 -5.64 8.19 -3.59
N MET A 92 -6.56 9.06 -4.00
CA MET A 92 -6.95 10.25 -3.22
C MET A 92 -7.64 9.87 -1.91
N VAL A 93 -8.57 8.90 -1.96
CA VAL A 93 -9.26 8.38 -0.77
C VAL A 93 -8.26 7.70 0.15
N GLU A 94 -7.37 6.89 -0.40
CA GLU A 94 -6.35 6.21 0.37
C GLU A 94 -5.36 7.18 1.02
N TYR A 95 -4.91 8.20 0.29
CA TYR A 95 -4.09 9.28 0.83
C TYR A 95 -4.78 9.96 2.00
N SER A 96 -6.06 10.29 1.83
CA SER A 96 -6.84 10.99 2.86
C SER A 96 -7.04 10.10 4.10
N ALA A 97 -7.41 8.83 3.89
CA ALA A 97 -7.57 7.87 4.96
C ALA A 97 -6.25 7.65 5.72
N TYR A 98 -5.14 7.46 4.99
CA TYR A 98 -3.84 7.26 5.62
C TYR A 98 -3.39 8.50 6.41
N THR A 99 -3.41 9.67 5.76
CA THR A 99 -2.96 10.93 6.37
C THR A 99 -3.81 11.30 7.58
N TYR A 100 -5.13 11.14 7.53
CA TYR A 100 -6.00 11.53 8.63
C TYR A 100 -5.92 10.57 9.83
N PHE A 101 -5.91 9.25 9.58
CA PHE A 101 -5.95 8.25 10.66
C PHE A 101 -4.59 7.86 11.21
N TYR A 102 -3.51 7.92 10.40
CA TYR A 102 -2.22 7.33 10.77
C TYR A 102 -1.04 8.30 10.72
N ALA A 103 -1.14 9.40 9.98
CA ALA A 103 -0.04 10.36 9.82
C ALA A 103 -0.52 11.83 9.77
N PRO A 104 -1.28 12.32 10.78
CA PRO A 104 -1.84 13.67 10.73
C PRO A 104 -0.77 14.78 10.77
N SER A 105 0.41 14.48 11.34
CA SER A 105 1.53 15.42 11.50
C SER A 105 2.46 15.49 10.28
N ASP A 106 2.61 14.41 9.50
CA ASP A 106 3.46 14.38 8.31
C ASP A 106 2.71 13.85 7.09
N LYS A 107 2.27 14.80 6.26
CA LYS A 107 1.54 14.55 5.01
C LYS A 107 2.41 13.91 3.92
N THR A 108 3.74 13.96 4.06
CA THR A 108 4.69 13.40 3.10
C THR A 108 4.58 11.88 3.07
N LEU A 109 4.25 11.25 4.19
CA LEU A 109 4.04 9.80 4.27
C LEU A 109 2.91 9.30 3.37
N GLY A 110 1.83 10.07 3.25
CA GLY A 110 0.75 9.76 2.31
C GLY A 110 1.23 9.78 0.85
N ILE A 111 2.15 10.67 0.50
CA ILE A 111 2.73 10.74 -0.85
C ILE A 111 3.55 9.48 -1.15
N TYR A 112 4.38 9.03 -0.21
CA TYR A 112 5.13 7.77 -0.36
C TYR A 112 4.19 6.58 -0.58
N ASN A 113 3.07 6.52 0.15
CA ASN A 113 2.06 5.46 -0.03
C ASN A 113 1.46 5.46 -1.45
N ILE A 114 1.18 6.64 -2.03
CA ILE A 114 0.71 6.76 -3.42
C ILE A 114 1.78 6.26 -4.39
N ILE A 115 3.02 6.75 -4.28
CA ILE A 115 4.12 6.41 -5.20
C ILE A 115 4.35 4.90 -5.23
N ILE A 116 4.50 4.28 -4.05
CA ILE A 116 4.69 2.83 -3.92
C ILE A 116 3.47 2.08 -4.47
N GLY A 117 2.26 2.60 -4.21
CA GLY A 117 1.03 2.05 -4.76
C GLY A 117 1.00 2.00 -6.28
N ILE A 118 1.37 3.09 -6.96
CA ILE A 118 1.42 3.15 -8.43
C ILE A 118 2.44 2.14 -8.97
N ILE A 119 3.64 2.08 -8.38
CA ILE A 119 4.70 1.17 -8.80
C ILE A 119 4.25 -0.29 -8.66
N VAL A 120 3.74 -0.68 -7.48
CA VAL A 120 3.31 -2.05 -7.20
C VAL A 120 2.12 -2.45 -8.07
N LEU A 121 1.14 -1.56 -8.25
CA LEU A 121 0.00 -1.78 -9.14
C LEU A 121 0.46 -2.02 -10.59
N GLY A 122 1.39 -1.20 -11.07
CA GLY A 122 2.02 -1.35 -12.37
C GLY A 122 2.68 -2.71 -12.53
N ILE A 123 3.53 -3.12 -11.59
CA ILE A 123 4.23 -4.41 -11.62
C ILE A 123 3.24 -5.59 -11.66
N PHE A 124 2.25 -5.61 -10.77
CA PHE A 124 1.31 -6.73 -10.62
C PHE A 124 0.37 -6.86 -11.83
N PHE A 125 -0.12 -5.74 -12.35
CA PHE A 125 -1.23 -5.70 -13.31
C PHE A 125 -0.90 -5.03 -14.66
N HIS A 126 0.38 -4.81 -15.02
CA HIS A 126 0.73 -4.07 -16.25
C HIS A 126 0.00 -4.54 -17.52
N LYS A 127 -0.10 -5.84 -17.85
CA LYS A 127 -0.84 -6.24 -19.08
C LYS A 127 -2.35 -6.03 -18.93
N ALA A 128 -2.91 -6.19 -17.72
CA ALA A 128 -4.32 -5.95 -17.47
C ALA A 128 -4.69 -4.47 -17.55
N ILE A 129 -3.75 -3.58 -17.22
CA ILE A 129 -3.88 -2.14 -17.41
C ILE A 129 -3.70 -1.80 -18.90
N ARG A 130 -2.62 -2.29 -19.53
CA ARG A 130 -2.31 -2.06 -20.94
C ARG A 130 -3.45 -2.46 -21.87
N SER A 131 -4.11 -3.60 -21.61
CA SER A 131 -5.22 -4.06 -22.47
C SER A 131 -6.41 -3.10 -22.51
N LYS A 132 -6.61 -2.27 -21.49
CA LYS A 132 -7.71 -1.29 -21.42
C LYS A 132 -7.56 -0.12 -22.39
N PHE A 133 -6.35 0.08 -22.91
CA PHE A 133 -6.00 1.19 -23.81
C PHE A 133 -5.68 0.73 -25.23
N ILE A 134 -5.57 -0.58 -25.45
CA ILE A 134 -5.31 -1.17 -26.77
C ILE A 134 -6.62 -1.63 -27.43
N SER A 135 -7.66 -1.95 -26.67
CA SER A 135 -8.96 -2.37 -27.23
C SER A 135 -9.85 -1.18 -27.65
N THR A 136 -9.31 -0.29 -28.49
CA THR A 136 -10.03 0.89 -29.01
C THR A 136 -10.58 0.67 -30.41
N GLU A 137 -10.89 -0.58 -30.79
CA GLU A 137 -11.59 -0.91 -32.02
C GLU A 137 -12.60 -2.03 -31.76
N ASN A 138 -13.88 -1.63 -31.68
CA ASN A 138 -15.07 -2.33 -32.14
C ASN A 138 -16.28 -1.42 -31.90
#